data_AF-A0A524ELF4-F1
#
_entry.id   AF-A0A524ELF4-F1
#
_cell.length_a   1.000
_cell.length_b   1.000
_cell.length_c   1.000
_cell.angle_alpha   90.00
_cell.angle_beta   90.00
_cell.angle_gamma   90.00
#
_symmetry.space_group_name_H-M   'P 1'
#
loop_
_entity.id
_entity.type
_entity.pdbx_description
1 polymer ?
#
loop_
_entity_poly.entity_id
_entity_poly.type
_entity_poly.pdbx_seq_one_letter_code
_entity_poly.pdbx_strand_id
1 'polypeptide(L)'
;MPKFKKESKKSSKSKKSPEDTKTYTMRSLKISAILSGIFLTLSLFFNAEIITYFMNRGIYWDILDVAIKVSLILFGFIFMTISIGNYKELTGKPIRSKEMLLLIGLSLAQTIKNLYVFLFTVIGLVLLLIYLYFIQES
;
A
#
# COMPACT_ATOMS: atom_id res chain seq x y z
N MET A 1 47.63 -9.28 -38.98
CA MET A 1 46.54 -9.83 -38.14
C MET A 1 45.24 -9.10 -38.47
N PRO A 2 44.17 -9.79 -38.91
CA PRO A 2 42.90 -9.14 -39.15
C PRO A 2 42.24 -8.82 -37.81
N LYS A 3 41.93 -7.54 -37.57
CA LYS A 3 41.23 -7.09 -36.36
C LYS A 3 39.76 -7.52 -36.46
N PHE A 4 39.39 -8.57 -35.75
CA PHE A 4 37.98 -8.94 -35.58
C PHE A 4 37.24 -7.80 -34.87
N LYS A 5 36.26 -7.20 -35.56
CA LYS A 5 35.31 -6.26 -34.95
C LYS A 5 34.49 -7.02 -33.92
N LYS A 6 34.69 -6.69 -32.65
CA LYS A 6 33.86 -7.15 -31.54
C LYS A 6 32.48 -6.53 -31.73
N GLU A 7 31.51 -7.29 -32.22
CA GLU A 7 30.11 -6.89 -32.22
C GLU A 7 29.70 -6.62 -30.78
N SER A 8 29.48 -5.35 -30.45
CA SER A 8 28.82 -4.98 -29.21
C SER A 8 27.40 -5.52 -29.30
N LYS A 9 27.12 -6.64 -28.62
CA LYS A 9 25.76 -7.00 -28.24
C LYS A 9 25.19 -5.83 -27.45
N LYS A 10 24.46 -4.94 -28.14
CA LYS A 10 23.53 -4.01 -27.51
C LYS A 10 22.53 -4.88 -26.77
N SER A 11 22.71 -5.00 -25.46
CA SER A 11 21.64 -5.45 -24.59
C SER A 11 20.53 -4.41 -24.71
N SER A 12 19.50 -4.73 -25.48
CA SER A 12 18.28 -3.96 -25.58
C SER A 12 17.49 -4.07 -24.27
N LYS A 13 18.05 -3.56 -23.16
CA LYS A 13 17.20 -2.97 -22.13
C LYS A 13 16.63 -1.72 -22.78
N SER A 14 15.42 -1.81 -23.31
CA SER A 14 14.69 -0.63 -23.79
C SER A 14 14.67 0.37 -22.64
N LYS A 15 15.52 1.40 -22.73
CA LYS A 15 15.40 2.58 -21.89
C LYS A 15 14.06 3.19 -22.30
N LYS A 16 12.99 2.88 -21.55
CA LYS A 16 11.74 3.65 -21.62
C LYS A 16 12.13 5.11 -21.54
N SER A 17 11.52 5.94 -22.39
CA SER A 17 11.83 7.36 -22.36
C SER A 17 11.50 7.90 -20.95
N PRO A 18 12.26 8.88 -20.43
CA PRO A 18 11.95 9.51 -19.14
C PRO A 18 10.52 10.05 -19.07
N GLU A 19 9.94 10.37 -20.23
CA GLU A 19 8.58 10.89 -20.41
C GLU A 19 7.51 9.81 -20.26
N ASP A 20 7.77 8.59 -20.77
CA ASP A 20 6.91 7.43 -20.56
C ASP A 20 6.83 7.08 -19.07
N THR A 21 7.98 7.01 -18.39
CA THR A 21 8.05 6.66 -16.96
C THR A 21 7.26 7.65 -16.10
N LYS A 22 7.41 8.96 -16.34
CA LYS A 22 6.61 9.99 -15.64
C LYS A 22 5.11 9.80 -15.85
N THR A 23 4.71 9.47 -17.07
CA THR A 23 3.30 9.24 -17.41
C THR A 23 2.74 8.02 -16.68
N TYR A 24 3.51 6.92 -16.61
CA TYR A 24 3.13 5.72 -15.85
C TYR A 24 3.04 5.99 -14.35
N THR A 25 4.04 6.65 -13.75
CA THR A 25 4.06 6.99 -12.32
C THR A 25 2.87 7.90 -11.97
N MET A 26 2.54 8.87 -12.83
CA MET A 26 1.37 9.74 -12.64
C MET A 26 0.04 8.98 -12.72
N ARG A 27 -0.10 8.02 -13.64
CA ARG A 27 -1.29 7.17 -13.72
C ARG A 27 -1.41 6.27 -12.49
N SER A 28 -0.30 5.66 -12.06
CA SER A 28 -0.23 4.82 -10.87
C SER A 28 -0.58 5.60 -9.60
N LEU A 29 -0.06 6.83 -9.45
CA LEU A 29 -0.40 7.77 -8.40
C LEU A 29 -1.91 7.96 -8.28
N LYS A 30 -2.57 8.31 -9.39
CA LYS A 30 -4.03 8.60 -9.41
C LYS A 30 -4.84 7.37 -9.03
N ILE A 31 -4.52 6.21 -9.62
CA ILE A 31 -5.24 4.96 -9.37
C ILE A 31 -5.08 4.55 -7.90
N SER A 32 -3.85 4.53 -7.38
CA SER A 32 -3.58 4.19 -5.98
C SER A 32 -4.22 5.17 -4.99
N ALA A 33 -4.25 6.48 -5.31
CA ALA A 33 -4.96 7.46 -4.50
C ALA A 33 -6.47 7.20 -4.42
N ILE A 34 -7.10 6.90 -5.57
CA ILE A 34 -8.53 6.59 -5.63
C ILE A 34 -8.83 5.30 -4.87
N LEU A 35 -8.07 4.23 -5.10
CA LEU A 35 -8.26 2.97 -4.37
C LEU A 35 -8.09 3.17 -2.87
N SER A 36 -7.03 3.86 -2.45
CA SER A 36 -6.81 4.22 -1.05
C SER A 36 -8.03 4.94 -0.45
N GLY A 37 -8.57 5.95 -1.15
CA GLY A 37 -9.75 6.68 -0.67
C GLY A 37 -10.97 5.78 -0.49
N ILE A 38 -11.20 4.86 -1.44
CA ILE A 38 -12.29 3.89 -1.36
C ILE A 38 -12.09 2.95 -0.16
N PHE A 39 -10.91 2.35 -0.02
CA PHE A 39 -10.60 1.42 1.07
C PHE A 39 -10.66 2.09 2.45
N LEU A 40 -10.15 3.32 2.57
CA LEU A 40 -10.25 4.11 3.80
C LEU A 40 -11.71 4.38 4.16
N THR A 41 -12.52 4.81 3.19
CA THR A 41 -13.94 5.11 3.40
C THR A 41 -14.71 3.86 3.83
N LEU A 42 -14.51 2.75 3.13
CA LEU A 42 -15.13 1.47 3.50
C LEU A 42 -14.68 1.00 4.88
N SER A 43 -13.39 1.07 5.18
CA SER A 43 -12.85 0.71 6.49
C SER A 43 -13.48 1.54 7.61
N LEU A 44 -13.66 2.85 7.41
CA LEU A 44 -14.34 3.72 8.37
C LEU A 44 -15.79 3.28 8.59
N PHE A 45 -16.55 2.97 7.53
CA PHE A 45 -17.93 2.52 7.68
C PHE A 45 -18.07 1.19 8.44
N PHE A 46 -17.20 0.22 8.15
CA PHE A 46 -17.22 -1.07 8.82
C PHE A 46 -16.73 -0.98 10.28
N ASN A 47 -15.65 -0.24 10.55
CA ASN A 47 -15.12 -0.10 11.90
C ASN A 47 -15.93 0.87 12.77
N ALA A 48 -16.64 1.83 12.18
CA ALA A 48 -17.56 2.69 12.92
C ALA A 48 -18.83 1.96 13.36
N GLU A 49 -19.04 0.71 12.93
CA GLU A 49 -20.25 -0.09 13.13
C GLU A 49 -21.50 0.54 12.49
N ILE A 50 -21.32 1.42 11.49
CA ILE A 50 -22.42 1.97 10.70
C ILE A 50 -23.01 0.86 9.80
N ILE A 51 -22.16 -0.08 9.38
CA ILE A 51 -22.55 -1.24 8.59
C ILE A 51 -22.27 -2.51 9.42
N THR A 52 -23.30 -2.97 10.13
CA THR A 52 -23.27 -4.24 10.90
C THR A 52 -23.90 -5.36 10.07
N TYR A 53 -23.11 -6.04 9.23
CA TYR A 53 -23.62 -7.17 8.43
C TYR A 53 -23.94 -8.42 9.25
N PHE A 54 -23.26 -8.63 10.38
CA PHE A 54 -23.22 -9.93 11.06
C PHE A 54 -23.58 -9.89 12.54
N MET A 55 -24.48 -8.99 12.95
CA MET A 55 -25.00 -9.03 14.32
C MET A 55 -25.75 -10.35 14.55
N ASN A 56 -25.25 -11.18 15.47
CA ASN A 56 -25.87 -12.39 15.99
C ASN A 56 -25.79 -13.67 15.11
N ARG A 57 -24.63 -13.99 14.54
CA ARG A 57 -24.35 -15.33 13.99
C ARG A 57 -23.00 -15.81 14.51
N GLY A 58 -22.91 -17.06 14.97
CA GLY A 58 -21.81 -17.57 15.82
C GLY A 58 -20.38 -17.41 15.29
N ILE A 59 -19.41 -17.90 16.08
CA ILE A 59 -17.97 -17.56 16.03
C ILE A 59 -17.30 -17.43 14.66
N TYR A 60 -17.71 -18.22 13.66
CA TYR A 60 -17.17 -18.14 12.29
C TYR A 60 -17.45 -16.80 11.60
N TRP A 61 -18.61 -16.19 11.86
CA TRP A 61 -18.98 -14.90 11.26
C TRP A 61 -18.23 -13.73 11.90
N ASP A 62 -17.96 -13.81 13.19
CA ASP A 62 -17.15 -12.82 13.90
C ASP A 62 -15.71 -12.81 13.36
N ILE A 63 -15.14 -14.00 13.12
CA ILE A 63 -13.81 -14.13 12.51
C ILE A 63 -13.80 -13.51 11.10
N LEU A 64 -14.83 -13.76 10.30
CA LEU A 64 -14.94 -13.20 8.95
C LEU A 64 -15.07 -11.67 8.97
N ASP A 65 -15.87 -11.13 9.88
CA ASP A 65 -16.02 -9.67 10.08
C ASP A 65 -14.68 -9.02 10.43
N VAL A 66 -13.96 -9.59 11.41
CA VAL A 66 -12.62 -9.13 11.77
C VAL A 66 -11.67 -9.21 10.58
N ALA A 67 -11.66 -10.33 9.84
CA ALA A 67 -10.79 -10.50 8.68
C ALA A 67 -11.06 -9.46 7.58
N ILE A 68 -12.33 -9.15 7.30
CA ILE A 68 -12.71 -8.12 6.32
C ILE A 68 -12.23 -6.74 6.79
N LYS A 69 -12.49 -6.37 8.05
CA LYS A 69 -12.08 -5.08 8.62
C LYS A 69 -10.56 -4.90 8.55
N VAL A 70 -9.80 -5.90 9.00
CA VAL A 70 -8.33 -5.89 8.95
C VAL A 70 -7.85 -5.76 7.50
N SER A 71 -8.42 -6.54 6.57
CA SER A 71 -8.01 -6.52 5.16
C SER A 71 -8.24 -5.15 4.52
N LEU A 72 -9.38 -4.50 4.80
CA LEU A 72 -9.67 -3.16 4.29
C LEU A 72 -8.64 -2.13 4.76
N ILE A 73 -8.25 -2.19 6.04
CA ILE A 73 -7.25 -1.28 6.61
C ILE A 73 -5.88 -1.51 5.98
N LEU A 74 -5.45 -2.77 5.87
CA LEU A 74 -4.14 -3.11 5.31
C LEU A 74 -4.06 -2.76 3.82
N PHE A 75 -5.09 -3.03 3.03
CA PHE A 75 -5.13 -2.60 1.63
C PHE A 75 -5.13 -1.08 1.49
N GLY A 76 -5.91 -0.37 2.32
CA GLY A 76 -5.88 1.09 2.38
C GLY A 76 -4.47 1.62 2.66
N PHE A 77 -3.77 1.02 3.62
CA PHE A 77 -2.39 1.37 3.96
C PHE A 77 -1.41 1.14 2.80
N ILE A 78 -1.49 -0.01 2.13
CA ILE A 78 -0.65 -0.33 0.97
C ILE A 78 -0.90 0.67 -0.16
N PHE A 79 -2.15 0.93 -0.52
CA PHE A 79 -2.47 1.87 -1.60
C PHE A 79 -2.06 3.31 -1.27
N MET A 80 -2.22 3.76 -0.02
CA MET A 80 -1.67 5.06 0.39
C MET A 80 -0.15 5.10 0.26
N THR A 81 0.53 4.06 0.72
CA THR A 81 2.00 4.01 0.66
C THR A 81 2.49 4.04 -0.78
N ILE A 82 1.86 3.29 -1.68
CA ILE A 82 2.15 3.32 -3.13
C ILE A 82 1.89 4.71 -3.70
N SER A 83 0.76 5.33 -3.37
CA SER A 83 0.40 6.66 -3.86
C SER A 83 1.42 7.71 -3.41
N ILE A 84 1.77 7.73 -2.12
CA ILE A 84 2.78 8.64 -1.57
C ILE A 84 4.14 8.35 -2.20
N GLY A 85 4.54 7.09 -2.36
CA GLY A 85 5.78 6.71 -3.05
C GLY A 85 5.86 7.26 -4.47
N ASN A 86 4.81 7.07 -5.27
CA ASN A 86 4.74 7.63 -6.63
C ASN A 86 4.78 9.16 -6.63
N TYR A 87 4.10 9.82 -5.69
CA TYR A 87 4.13 11.28 -5.56
C TYR A 87 5.54 11.80 -5.24
N LYS A 88 6.22 11.09 -4.35
CA LYS A 88 7.60 11.36 -3.93
C LYS A 88 8.60 11.15 -5.06
N GLU A 89 8.42 10.10 -5.86
CA GLU A 89 9.20 9.87 -7.08
C GLU A 89 9.03 11.01 -8.09
N LEU A 90 7.80 11.47 -8.35
CA LEU A 90 7.53 12.59 -9.26
C LEU A 90 8.11 13.93 -8.78
N THR A 91 8.15 14.14 -7.47
CA THR A 91 8.70 15.36 -6.85
C THR A 91 10.20 15.28 -6.55
N GLY A 92 10.82 14.12 -6.75
CA GLY A 92 12.23 13.87 -6.46
C GLY A 92 12.59 13.92 -4.98
N LYS A 93 11.62 13.72 -4.08
CA LYS A 93 11.81 13.78 -2.62
C LYS A 93 11.59 12.40 -2.02
N PRO A 94 12.34 11.95 -1.00
CA PRO A 94 12.06 10.70 -0.32
C PRO A 94 10.81 10.79 0.57
N ILE A 95 10.22 9.63 0.87
CA ILE A 95 9.18 9.51 1.92
C ILE A 95 9.83 9.80 3.27
N ARG A 96 9.24 10.72 4.04
CA ARG A 96 9.73 11.07 5.38
C ARG A 96 9.09 10.17 6.43
N SER A 97 9.80 9.93 7.53
CA SER A 97 9.28 9.17 8.68
C SER A 97 7.95 9.72 9.20
N LYS A 98 7.76 11.04 9.20
CA LYS A 98 6.49 11.68 9.62
C LYS A 98 5.30 11.25 8.77
N GLU A 99 5.49 11.07 7.46
CA GLU A 99 4.42 10.65 6.54
C GLU A 99 4.07 9.19 6.83
N MET A 100 5.07 8.33 7.06
CA MET A 100 4.86 6.93 7.41
C MET A 100 4.18 6.78 8.78
N LEU A 101 4.62 7.55 9.78
CA LEU A 101 4.00 7.57 11.11
C LEU A 101 2.55 8.04 11.05
N LEU A 102 2.24 9.02 10.19
CA LEU A 102 0.87 9.48 9.99
C LEU A 102 0.01 8.36 9.39
N LEU A 103 0.51 7.63 8.40
CA LEU A 103 -0.21 6.48 7.83
C LEU A 103 -0.48 5.40 8.87
N ILE A 104 0.53 5.05 9.67
CA ILE A 104 0.40 4.07 10.75
C ILE A 104 -0.65 4.58 11.76
N GLY A 105 -0.55 5.84 12.18
CA GLY A 105 -1.51 6.47 13.09
C GLY A 105 -2.95 6.44 12.55
N LEU A 106 -3.15 6.77 11.27
CA LEU A 106 -4.46 6.70 10.62
C LEU A 106 -4.99 5.27 10.55
N SER A 107 -4.15 4.29 10.26
CA SER A 107 -4.54 2.87 10.23
C SER A 107 -4.91 2.35 11.61
N LEU A 108 -4.18 2.73 12.66
CA LEU A 108 -4.47 2.34 14.04
C LEU A 108 -5.69 3.08 14.62
N ALA A 109 -5.91 4.34 14.24
CA ALA A 109 -7.09 5.09 14.68
C ALA A 109 -8.40 4.41 14.23
N GLN A 110 -8.38 3.73 13.09
CA GLN A 110 -9.54 2.99 12.57
C GLN A 110 -9.91 1.77 13.42
N THR A 111 -9.00 1.23 14.22
CA THR A 111 -9.22 -0.03 14.96
C THR A 111 -9.55 0.16 16.44
N ILE A 112 -9.64 1.41 16.91
CA ILE A 112 -9.79 1.73 18.35
C ILE A 112 -11.03 1.09 19.00
N LYS A 113 -12.08 0.80 18.23
CA LYS A 113 -13.32 0.22 18.74
C LYS A 113 -13.26 -1.31 18.94
N ASN A 114 -12.32 -2.01 18.32
CA ASN A 114 -12.28 -3.48 18.37
C ASN A 114 -10.85 -3.99 18.60
N LEU A 115 -10.63 -4.60 19.77
CA LEU A 115 -9.32 -5.09 20.20
C LEU A 115 -8.74 -6.16 19.26
N TYR A 116 -9.57 -7.07 18.74
CA TYR A 116 -9.10 -8.11 17.83
C TYR A 116 -8.65 -7.49 16.49
N VAL A 117 -9.46 -6.59 15.93
CA VAL A 117 -9.08 -5.85 14.72
C VAL A 117 -7.79 -5.07 14.97
N PHE A 118 -7.65 -4.40 16.11
CA PHE A 118 -6.43 -3.69 16.49
C PHE A 118 -5.20 -4.60 16.48
N LEU A 119 -5.24 -5.73 17.19
CA LEU A 119 -4.10 -6.65 17.29
C LEU A 119 -3.69 -7.21 15.92
N PHE A 120 -4.65 -7.68 15.13
CA PHE A 120 -4.37 -8.22 13.80
C PHE A 120 -3.86 -7.14 12.83
N THR A 121 -4.40 -5.91 12.90
CA THR A 121 -3.90 -4.79 12.10
C THR A 121 -2.48 -4.40 12.50
N VAL A 122 -2.13 -4.37 13.79
CA VAL A 122 -0.75 -4.10 14.24
C VAL A 122 0.21 -5.13 13.67
N ILE A 123 -0.12 -6.43 13.78
CA ILE A 123 0.71 -7.51 13.22
C ILE A 123 0.85 -7.33 11.70
N GLY A 124 -0.25 -7.09 10.99
CA GLY A 124 -0.24 -6.87 9.55
C GLY A 124 0.59 -5.66 9.13
N LEU A 125 0.51 -4.54 9.84
CA LEU A 125 1.31 -3.34 9.58
C LEU A 125 2.80 -3.62 9.80
N VAL A 126 3.18 -4.31 10.88
CA VAL A 126 4.59 -4.70 11.12
C VAL A 126 5.11 -5.58 9.99
N LEU A 127 4.35 -6.58 9.56
CA LEU A 127 4.73 -7.44 8.43
C LEU A 127 4.90 -6.64 7.14
N LEU A 128 3.99 -5.70 6.86
CA LEU A 128 4.11 -4.81 5.69
C LEU A 128 5.33 -3.91 5.76
N LEU A 129 5.65 -3.35 6.93
CA LEU A 129 6.84 -2.53 7.13
C LEU A 129 8.12 -3.35 6.87
N ILE A 130 8.19 -4.57 7.41
CA ILE A 130 9.31 -5.49 7.17
C ILE A 130 9.42 -5.82 5.69
N TYR A 131 8.30 -6.12 5.02
CA TYR A 131 8.27 -6.39 3.59
C TYR A 131 8.78 -5.20 2.75
N LEU A 132 8.31 -3.99 3.05
CA LEU A 132 8.75 -2.77 2.37
C LEU A 132 10.23 -2.49 2.60
N TYR A 133 10.73 -2.75 3.82
CA TYR A 133 12.15 -2.62 4.15
C TYR A 133 13.01 -3.56 3.29
N PHE A 134 12.66 -4.84 3.19
CA PHE A 134 13.40 -5.80 2.36
C PHE A 134 13.40 -5.46 0.87
N ILE A 135 12.30 -4.91 0.35
CA ILE A 135 12.23 -4.49 -1.06
C ILE A 135 13.11 -3.27 -1.35
N GLN A 136 13.29 -2.37 -0.38
CA GLN A 136 14.14 -1.20 -0.56
C GLN A 136 15.63 -1.54 -0.63
N GLU A 137 16.04 -2.61 0.04
CA GLU A 137 17.44 -3.05 0.12
C GLU A 137 17.86 -3.96 -1.05
N SER A 138 16.90 -4.46 -1.85
CA SER A 138 17.13 -5.37 -2.99
C SER A 138 17.24 -4.67 -4.35
#